data_AF-A0A1B6F3K5-F1
#
_entry.id   AF-A0A1B6F3K5-F1
#
_cell.length_a   1.000
_cell.length_b   1.000
_cell.length_c   1.000
_cell.angle_alpha   90.00
_cell.angle_beta   90.00
_cell.angle_gamma   90.00
#
_symmetry.space_group_name_H-M   'P 1'
#
loop_
_entity.id
_entity.type
_entity.pdbx_description
1 polymer ?
#
loop_
_entity_poly.entity_id
_entity_poly.type
_entity_poly.pdbx_seq_one_letter_code
_entity_poly.pdbx_strand_id
1 'polypeptide(L)'
;NTLTSQIESYEEEIRSIQERIEQINPRIREITEQMQKRISLIEKHKFDKDKVEDEVFRDFCREINVENIRQFEDRDLKNQEIRKVKRFDLEMQIDRINSNLEFEKSRDIITNVSRWMDVVRADEENFRNAINEEEKCRREIEEGQDAIKDFEVQKSSLKKKLDVVEGELSKCRKE
;
A
#
# COMPACT_ATOMS: atom_id res chain seq x y z
N ASN A 1 -44.52 -74.08 -21.57
CA ASN A 1 -43.50 -74.79 -20.77
C ASN A 1 -42.41 -73.86 -20.26
N THR A 2 -41.63 -73.19 -21.11
CA THR A 2 -40.52 -72.31 -20.65
C THR A 2 -41.00 -71.05 -19.90
N LEU A 3 -42.06 -70.39 -20.40
CA LEU A 3 -42.64 -69.20 -19.77
C LEU A 3 -43.31 -69.51 -18.42
N THR A 4 -43.97 -70.67 -18.32
CA THR A 4 -44.64 -71.12 -17.09
C THR A 4 -43.63 -71.38 -15.98
N SER A 5 -42.52 -72.05 -16.30
CA SER A 5 -41.43 -72.31 -15.36
C SER A 5 -40.72 -71.03 -14.91
N GLN A 6 -40.61 -70.02 -15.78
CA GLN A 6 -40.07 -68.70 -15.40
C GLN A 6 -41.01 -67.94 -14.46
N ILE A 7 -42.33 -68.01 -14.69
CA ILE A 7 -43.32 -67.40 -13.79
C ILE A 7 -43.27 -68.06 -12.41
N GLU A 8 -43.21 -69.39 -12.34
CA GLU A 8 -43.07 -70.14 -11.08
C GLU A 8 -41.78 -69.76 -10.33
N SER A 9 -40.66 -69.62 -11.04
CA SER A 9 -39.39 -69.16 -10.45
C SER A 9 -39.49 -67.74 -9.88
N TYR A 10 -40.12 -66.81 -10.59
CA TYR A 10 -40.31 -65.45 -10.10
C TYR A 10 -41.31 -65.40 -8.93
N GLU A 11 -42.33 -66.25 -8.90
CA GLU A 11 -43.25 -66.36 -7.77
C GLU A 11 -42.56 -66.89 -6.51
N GLU A 12 -41.63 -67.84 -6.63
CA GLU A 12 -40.79 -68.30 -5.51
C GLU A 12 -39.82 -67.20 -5.04
N GLU A 13 -39.19 -66.46 -5.95
CA GLU A 13 -38.32 -65.34 -5.61
C GLU A 13 -39.08 -64.22 -4.89
N ILE A 14 -40.28 -63.85 -5.37
CA ILE A 14 -41.14 -62.86 -4.74
C ILE A 14 -41.51 -63.31 -3.32
N ARG A 15 -41.85 -64.59 -3.13
CA ARG A 15 -42.21 -65.15 -1.82
C ARG A 15 -41.03 -65.11 -0.85
N SER A 16 -39.85 -65.50 -1.32
CA SER A 16 -38.60 -65.42 -0.55
C SER A 16 -38.23 -63.98 -0.16
N ILE A 17 -38.42 -63.02 -1.07
CA ILE A 17 -38.20 -61.60 -0.78
C ILE A 17 -39.22 -61.08 0.23
N GLN A 18 -40.50 -61.46 0.12
CA GLN A 18 -41.54 -61.09 1.08
C GLN A 18 -41.23 -61.62 2.48
N GLU A 19 -40.83 -62.89 2.62
CA GLU A 19 -40.41 -63.47 3.90
C GLU A 19 -39.19 -62.74 4.50
N ARG A 20 -38.21 -62.36 3.67
CA ARG A 20 -37.07 -61.55 4.12
C ARG A 20 -37.49 -60.16 4.58
N ILE A 21 -38.44 -59.51 3.91
CA ILE A 21 -38.99 -58.21 4.32
C ILE A 21 -39.71 -58.34 5.68
N GLU A 22 -40.51 -59.40 5.86
CA GLU A 22 -41.20 -59.67 7.12
C GLU A 22 -40.22 -59.93 8.28
N GLN A 23 -39.05 -60.51 8.02
CA GLN A 23 -37.99 -60.70 9.02
C GLN A 23 -37.20 -59.42 9.32
N ILE A 24 -36.96 -58.57 8.32
CA ILE A 24 -36.15 -57.34 8.47
C ILE A 24 -36.95 -56.24 9.17
N ASN A 25 -38.25 -56.12 8.91
CA ASN A 25 -39.09 -55.06 9.48
C ASN A 25 -39.09 -55.02 11.03
N PRO A 26 -39.25 -56.15 11.75
CA PRO A 26 -39.11 -56.20 13.20
C PRO A 26 -37.73 -55.74 13.67
N ARG A 27 -36.66 -56.12 12.96
CA ARG A 27 -35.29 -55.74 13.30
C ARG A 27 -35.04 -54.24 13.11
N ILE A 28 -35.61 -53.63 12.07
CA ILE A 28 -35.59 -52.17 11.88
C ILE A 28 -36.30 -51.46 13.04
N ARG A 29 -37.48 -51.96 13.44
CA ARG A 29 -38.23 -51.39 14.58
C ARG A 29 -37.43 -51.47 15.87
N GLU A 30 -36.85 -52.63 16.17
CA GLU A 30 -36.01 -52.82 17.36
C GLU A 30 -34.81 -51.87 17.38
N ILE A 31 -34.08 -51.75 16.25
CA ILE A 31 -32.95 -50.83 16.14
C ILE A 31 -33.41 -49.38 16.33
N THR A 32 -34.55 -49.01 15.75
CA THR A 32 -35.10 -47.65 15.87
C THR A 32 -35.47 -47.32 17.32
N GLU A 33 -36.10 -48.26 18.04
CA GLU A 33 -36.40 -48.10 19.46
C GLU A 33 -35.12 -47.99 20.32
N GLN A 34 -34.10 -48.79 20.02
CA GLN A 34 -32.80 -48.68 20.69
C GLN A 34 -32.13 -47.34 20.40
N MET A 35 -32.20 -46.84 19.17
CA MET A 35 -31.69 -45.52 18.81
C MET A 35 -32.41 -44.41 19.57
N GLN A 36 -33.74 -44.46 19.66
CA GLN A 36 -34.52 -43.49 20.43
C GLN A 36 -34.14 -43.51 21.91
N LYS A 37 -34.03 -44.69 22.53
CA LYS A 37 -33.56 -44.83 23.92
C LYS A 37 -32.18 -44.22 24.12
N ARG A 38 -31.26 -44.44 23.17
CA ARG A 38 -29.91 -43.86 23.21
C ARG A 38 -29.92 -42.34 23.05
N ILE A 39 -30.76 -41.79 22.17
CA ILE A 39 -30.93 -40.33 22.02
C ILE A 39 -31.36 -39.71 23.35
N SER A 40 -32.40 -40.26 23.98
CA SER A 40 -32.86 -39.77 25.28
C SER A 40 -31.79 -39.88 26.37
N LEU A 41 -30.99 -40.96 26.36
CA LEU A 41 -29.89 -41.12 27.30
C LEU A 41 -28.78 -40.08 27.06
N ILE A 42 -28.46 -39.78 25.79
CA ILE A 42 -27.50 -38.74 25.42
C ILE A 42 -27.99 -37.37 25.90
N GLU A 43 -29.27 -37.06 25.69
CA GLU A 43 -29.87 -35.80 26.16
C GLU A 43 -29.80 -35.68 27.68
N LYS A 44 -30.10 -36.76 28.40
CA LYS A 44 -29.94 -36.81 29.86
C LYS A 44 -28.50 -36.56 30.27
N HIS A 45 -27.53 -37.24 29.65
CA HIS A 45 -26.13 -37.05 29.97
C HIS A 45 -25.62 -35.65 29.64
N LYS A 46 -26.12 -35.02 28.58
CA LYS A 46 -25.82 -33.61 28.28
C LYS A 46 -26.34 -32.69 29.38
N PHE A 47 -27.58 -32.90 29.83
CA PHE A 47 -28.15 -32.12 30.93
C PHE A 47 -27.38 -32.31 32.24
N ASP A 48 -27.03 -33.56 32.58
CA ASP A 48 -26.25 -33.87 33.78
C ASP A 48 -24.86 -33.22 33.72
N LYS A 49 -24.22 -33.25 32.54
CA LYS A 49 -22.95 -32.56 32.28
C LYS A 49 -23.10 -31.05 32.51
N ASP A 50 -24.07 -30.41 31.88
CA ASP A 50 -24.32 -28.97 31.99
C ASP A 50 -24.49 -28.54 33.46
N LYS A 51 -25.23 -29.35 34.24
CA LYS A 51 -25.44 -29.09 35.67
C LYS A 51 -24.15 -29.17 36.48
N VAL A 52 -23.30 -30.15 36.18
CA VAL A 52 -21.99 -30.29 36.84
C VAL A 52 -21.08 -29.11 36.47
N GLU A 53 -21.08 -28.68 35.21
CA GLU A 53 -20.33 -27.50 34.77
C GLU A 53 -20.81 -26.23 35.51
N ASP A 54 -22.12 -26.01 35.62
CA ASP A 54 -22.68 -24.85 36.33
C ASP A 54 -22.40 -24.89 37.85
N GLU A 55 -22.17 -26.07 38.43
CA GLU A 55 -21.77 -26.23 39.84
C GLU A 55 -20.27 -25.94 40.03
N VAL A 56 -19.41 -26.55 39.21
CA VAL A 56 -17.96 -26.39 39.29
C VAL A 56 -17.53 -24.96 38.99
N PHE A 57 -18.14 -24.32 37.98
CA PHE A 57 -17.78 -22.97 37.55
C PHE A 57 -18.64 -21.87 38.18
N ARG A 58 -19.47 -22.18 39.17
CA ARG A 58 -20.43 -21.22 39.76
C ARG A 58 -19.76 -19.95 40.25
N ASP A 59 -18.70 -20.08 41.04
CA ASP A 59 -18.05 -18.94 41.66
C ASP A 59 -17.25 -18.13 40.64
N PHE A 60 -16.61 -18.81 39.68
CA PHE A 60 -15.96 -18.17 38.54
C PHE A 60 -16.97 -17.36 37.71
N CYS A 61 -18.09 -17.95 37.30
CA CYS A 61 -19.11 -17.27 36.50
C CYS A 61 -19.70 -16.05 37.23
N ARG A 62 -19.86 -16.12 38.56
CA ARG A 62 -20.25 -14.98 39.39
C ARG A 62 -19.19 -13.87 39.41
N GLU A 63 -17.91 -14.23 39.53
CA GLU A 63 -16.81 -13.28 39.56
C GLU A 63 -16.72 -12.47 38.27
N ILE A 64 -16.87 -13.12 37.11
CA ILE A 64 -16.81 -12.48 35.79
C ILE A 64 -18.19 -12.04 35.24
N ASN A 65 -19.25 -12.15 36.06
CA ASN A 65 -20.62 -11.73 35.75
C ASN A 65 -21.18 -12.31 34.43
N VAL A 66 -21.13 -13.64 34.31
CA VAL A 66 -21.78 -14.42 33.24
C VAL A 66 -22.64 -15.52 33.86
N GLU A 67 -23.68 -15.96 33.13
CA GLU A 67 -24.67 -16.89 33.68
C GLU A 67 -24.14 -18.33 33.79
N ASN A 68 -23.29 -18.75 32.85
CA ASN A 68 -22.64 -20.06 32.82
C ASN A 68 -21.33 -20.01 32.03
N ILE A 69 -20.53 -21.06 32.15
CA ILE A 69 -19.20 -21.15 31.53
C ILE A 69 -19.27 -21.13 29.99
N ARG A 70 -20.35 -21.67 29.41
CA ARG A 70 -20.56 -21.74 27.96
C ARG A 70 -20.68 -20.35 27.33
N GLN A 71 -21.33 -19.40 28.00
CA GLN A 71 -21.37 -18.00 27.55
C GLN A 71 -19.98 -17.36 27.50
N PHE A 72 -19.10 -17.69 28.45
CA PHE A 72 -17.74 -17.20 28.47
C PHE A 72 -16.92 -17.82 27.33
N GLU A 73 -17.00 -19.14 27.16
CA GLU A 73 -16.31 -19.86 26.08
C GLU A 73 -16.70 -19.34 24.69
N ASP A 74 -18.00 -19.13 24.44
CA ASP A 74 -18.48 -18.59 23.16
C ASP A 74 -17.96 -17.16 22.89
N ARG A 75 -17.91 -16.33 23.94
CA ARG A 75 -17.36 -14.97 23.83
C ARG A 75 -15.85 -14.99 23.63
N ASP A 76 -15.13 -15.83 24.37
CA ASP A 76 -13.68 -15.93 24.27
C ASP A 76 -13.27 -16.49 22.90
N LEU A 77 -13.98 -17.50 22.39
CA LEU A 77 -13.76 -18.05 21.05
C LEU A 77 -13.92 -16.96 19.98
N LYS A 78 -14.98 -16.15 20.05
CA LYS A 78 -15.17 -15.00 19.15
C LYS A 78 -14.04 -13.97 19.29
N ASN A 79 -13.63 -13.68 20.52
CA ASN A 79 -12.54 -12.75 20.78
C ASN A 79 -11.20 -13.25 20.23
N GLN A 80 -10.92 -14.55 20.32
CA GLN A 80 -9.72 -15.16 19.74
C GLN A 80 -9.71 -15.04 18.22
N GLU A 81 -10.85 -15.29 17.56
CA GLU A 81 -10.96 -15.13 16.11
C GLU A 81 -10.76 -13.68 15.68
N ILE A 82 -11.38 -12.72 16.38
CA ILE A 82 -11.17 -11.28 16.14
C ILE A 82 -9.69 -10.91 16.33
N ARG A 83 -9.04 -11.39 17.39
CA ARG A 83 -7.61 -11.15 17.64
C ARG A 83 -6.73 -11.73 16.55
N LYS A 84 -7.08 -12.92 16.05
CA LYS A 84 -6.35 -13.58 14.95
C LYS A 84 -6.44 -12.78 13.67
N VAL A 85 -7.64 -12.31 13.30
CA VAL A 85 -7.84 -11.41 12.15
C VAL A 85 -7.03 -10.13 12.32
N LYS A 86 -7.13 -9.48 13.49
CA LYS A 86 -6.39 -8.25 13.76
C LYS A 86 -4.87 -8.45 13.73
N ARG A 87 -4.36 -9.59 14.20
CA ARG A 87 -2.94 -9.93 14.12
C ARG A 87 -2.51 -10.10 12.67
N PHE A 88 -3.29 -10.82 11.87
CA PHE A 88 -3.03 -11.00 10.45
C PHE A 88 -3.01 -9.65 9.70
N ASP A 89 -3.96 -8.76 9.98
CA ASP A 89 -3.97 -7.41 9.38
C ASP A 89 -2.73 -6.59 9.74
N LEU A 90 -2.23 -6.72 10.97
CA LEU A 90 -1.00 -6.06 11.42
C LEU A 90 0.25 -6.67 10.75
N GLU A 91 0.30 -7.99 10.61
CA GLU A 91 1.38 -8.67 9.88
C GLU A 91 1.44 -8.20 8.42
N MET A 92 0.29 -8.12 7.74
CA MET A 92 0.22 -7.57 6.38
C MET A 92 0.69 -6.10 6.30
N GLN A 93 0.39 -5.29 7.32
CA GLN A 93 0.87 -3.90 7.37
C GLN A 93 2.39 -3.83 7.56
N ILE A 94 2.93 -4.68 8.45
CA ILE A 94 4.37 -4.78 8.68
C ILE A 94 5.08 -5.18 7.38
N ASP A 95 4.58 -6.19 6.67
CA ASP A 95 5.17 -6.66 5.42
C ASP A 95 5.16 -5.57 4.34
N ARG A 96 4.07 -4.80 4.25
CA ARG A 96 3.98 -3.65 3.34
C ARG A 96 4.98 -2.56 3.68
N ILE A 97 5.08 -2.19 4.96
CA ILE A 97 6.03 -1.18 5.42
C ILE A 97 7.47 -1.64 5.15
N ASN A 98 7.79 -2.88 5.44
CA ASN A 98 9.11 -3.45 5.20
C ASN A 98 9.45 -3.48 3.70
N SER A 99 8.50 -3.87 2.86
CA SER A 99 8.68 -3.87 1.40
C SER A 99 8.96 -2.45 0.89
N ASN A 100 8.21 -1.45 1.36
CA ASN A 100 8.43 -0.05 1.00
C ASN A 100 9.77 0.47 1.53
N LEU A 101 10.14 0.11 2.75
CA LEU A 101 11.41 0.49 3.34
C LEU A 101 12.59 -0.09 2.54
N GLU A 102 12.50 -1.35 2.14
CA GLU A 102 13.54 -2.00 1.34
C GLU A 102 13.62 -1.40 -0.06
N PHE A 103 12.48 -1.05 -0.66
CA PHE A 103 12.44 -0.29 -1.90
C PHE A 103 13.14 1.07 -1.76
N GLU A 104 12.84 1.85 -0.71
CA GLU A 104 13.48 3.15 -0.50
C GLU A 104 14.97 3.03 -0.16
N LYS A 105 15.39 2.00 0.59
CA LYS A 105 16.81 1.71 0.86
C LYS A 105 17.59 1.32 -0.39
N SER A 106 16.97 0.54 -1.28
CA SER A 106 17.58 0.13 -2.55
C SER A 106 17.52 1.24 -3.62
N ARG A 107 16.73 2.29 -3.38
CA ARG A 107 16.69 3.47 -4.23
C ARG A 107 18.00 4.24 -4.10
N ASP A 108 18.81 4.24 -5.16
CA ASP A 108 20.06 4.99 -5.20
C ASP A 108 19.82 6.51 -5.37
N ILE A 109 19.33 7.13 -4.30
CA ILE A 109 19.09 8.57 -4.23
C ILE A 109 20.42 9.31 -4.04
N ILE A 110 21.39 8.69 -3.38
CA ILE A 110 22.68 9.31 -3.04
C ILE A 110 23.47 9.63 -4.32
N THR A 111 23.55 8.69 -5.26
CA THR A 111 24.23 8.94 -6.54
C THR A 111 23.54 10.04 -7.34
N ASN A 112 22.19 10.06 -7.36
CA ASN A 112 21.45 11.10 -8.05
C ASN A 112 21.67 12.48 -7.41
N VAL A 113 21.62 12.56 -6.08
CA VAL A 113 21.91 13.80 -5.33
C VAL A 113 23.33 14.27 -5.59
N SER A 114 24.33 13.38 -5.53
CA SER A 114 25.73 13.72 -5.82
C SER A 114 25.88 14.30 -7.24
N ARG A 115 25.27 13.65 -8.24
CA ARG A 115 25.29 14.14 -9.62
C ARG A 115 24.70 15.55 -9.74
N TRP A 116 23.56 15.80 -9.11
CA TRP A 116 22.95 17.14 -9.15
C TRP A 116 23.78 18.17 -8.39
N MET A 117 24.42 17.79 -7.29
CA MET A 117 25.35 18.68 -6.58
C MET A 117 26.55 19.06 -7.46
N ASP A 118 27.10 18.12 -8.23
CA ASP A 118 28.21 18.39 -9.15
C ASP A 118 27.77 19.33 -10.29
N VAL A 119 26.58 19.12 -10.85
CA VAL A 119 26.00 20.01 -11.88
C VAL A 119 25.80 21.42 -11.32
N VAL A 120 25.18 21.57 -10.15
CA VAL A 120 24.96 22.87 -9.51
C VAL A 120 26.29 23.58 -9.25
N ARG A 121 27.31 22.86 -8.77
CA ARG A 121 28.63 23.44 -8.53
C ARG A 121 29.28 23.94 -9.83
N ALA A 122 29.19 23.16 -10.90
CA ALA A 122 29.71 23.57 -12.21
C ALA A 122 28.97 24.80 -12.74
N ASP A 123 27.64 24.85 -12.59
CA ASP A 123 26.83 26.00 -12.98
C ASP A 123 27.15 27.25 -12.15
N GLU A 124 27.37 27.11 -10.85
CA GLU A 124 27.81 28.21 -9.98
C GLU A 124 29.18 28.77 -10.39
N GLU A 125 30.12 27.91 -10.79
CA GLU A 125 31.43 28.32 -11.29
C GLU A 125 31.31 29.06 -12.64
N ASN A 126 30.53 28.49 -13.57
CA ASN A 126 30.25 29.12 -14.87
C ASN A 126 29.58 30.49 -14.71
N PHE A 127 28.61 30.59 -13.79
CA PHE A 127 27.92 31.84 -13.49
C PHE A 127 28.87 32.89 -12.92
N ARG A 128 29.77 32.50 -12.01
CA ARG A 128 30.79 33.39 -11.46
C ARG A 128 31.76 33.90 -12.53
N ASN A 129 32.17 33.02 -13.44
CA ASN A 129 33.02 33.39 -14.58
C ASN A 129 32.31 34.38 -15.50
N ALA A 130 31.04 34.14 -15.81
CA ALA A 130 30.22 35.04 -16.63
C ALA A 130 30.06 36.43 -15.98
N ILE A 131 29.87 36.52 -14.65
CA ILE A 131 29.84 37.81 -13.93
C ILE A 131 31.18 38.54 -14.09
N ASN A 132 32.30 37.86 -13.87
CA ASN A 132 33.62 38.49 -13.99
C ASN A 132 33.89 38.99 -15.42
N GLU A 133 33.46 38.24 -16.43
CA GLU A 133 33.54 38.65 -17.84
C GLU A 133 32.63 39.86 -18.12
N GLU A 134 31.41 39.86 -17.60
CA GLU A 134 30.48 40.99 -17.72
C GLU A 134 31.07 42.28 -17.12
N GLU A 135 31.63 42.20 -15.91
CA GLU A 135 32.28 43.33 -15.25
C GLU A 135 33.50 43.85 -16.02
N LYS A 136 34.26 42.96 -16.66
CA LYS A 136 35.38 43.35 -17.50
C LYS A 136 34.89 44.09 -18.76
N CYS A 137 33.92 43.52 -19.47
CA CYS A 137 33.32 44.14 -20.65
C CYS A 137 32.70 45.51 -20.30
N ARG A 138 32.04 45.62 -19.15
CA ARG A 138 31.45 46.89 -18.69
C ARG A 138 32.52 47.98 -18.49
N ARG A 139 33.67 47.64 -17.89
CA ARG A 139 34.79 48.58 -17.73
C ARG A 139 35.36 49.01 -19.08
N GLU A 140 35.56 48.08 -20.01
CA GLU A 140 36.05 48.39 -21.36
C GLU A 140 35.08 49.33 -22.11
N ILE A 141 33.76 49.15 -21.93
CA ILE A 141 32.74 50.06 -22.48
C ILE A 141 32.83 51.45 -21.86
N GLU A 142 32.97 51.56 -20.53
CA GLU A 142 33.13 52.85 -19.85
C GLU A 142 34.39 53.60 -20.32
N GLU A 143 35.53 52.92 -20.39
CA GLU A 143 36.78 53.47 -20.92
C GLU A 143 36.62 53.94 -22.38
N GLY A 144 35.96 53.14 -23.21
CA GLY A 144 35.66 53.50 -24.60
C GLY A 144 34.74 54.72 -24.72
N GLN A 145 33.72 54.82 -23.84
CA GLN A 145 32.81 55.97 -23.80
C GLN A 145 33.52 57.26 -23.39
N ASP A 146 34.42 57.19 -22.42
CA ASP A 146 35.20 58.35 -21.99
C ASP A 146 36.19 58.80 -23.06
N ALA A 147 36.86 57.86 -23.73
CA ALA A 147 37.71 58.18 -24.88
C ALA A 147 36.93 58.85 -26.03
N ILE A 148 35.70 58.40 -26.31
CA ILE A 148 34.82 59.04 -27.30
C ILE A 148 34.51 60.50 -26.90
N LYS A 149 34.14 60.76 -25.64
CA LYS A 149 33.87 62.12 -25.15
C LYS A 149 35.11 63.01 -25.31
N ASP A 150 36.29 62.51 -24.98
CA ASP A 150 37.54 63.25 -25.13
C ASP A 150 37.82 63.59 -26.60
N PHE A 151 37.62 62.63 -27.52
CA PHE A 151 37.77 62.88 -28.95
C PHE A 151 36.73 63.88 -29.48
N GLU A 152 35.49 63.88 -28.97
CA GLU A 152 34.47 64.87 -29.32
C GLU A 152 34.88 66.30 -28.89
N VAL A 153 35.40 66.45 -27.68
CA VAL A 153 35.94 67.72 -27.17
C VAL A 153 37.11 68.19 -28.03
N GLN A 154 38.06 67.30 -28.33
CA GLN A 154 39.21 67.60 -29.19
C GLN A 154 38.77 68.02 -30.59
N LYS A 155 37.84 67.28 -31.22
CA LYS A 155 37.26 67.59 -32.54
C LYS A 155 36.60 68.96 -32.54
N SER A 156 35.79 69.28 -31.53
CA SER A 156 35.14 70.59 -31.39
C SER A 156 36.18 71.72 -31.27
N SER A 157 37.24 71.50 -30.50
CA SER A 157 38.32 72.50 -30.34
C SER A 157 39.10 72.73 -31.65
N LEU A 158 39.41 71.67 -32.38
CA LEU A 158 40.11 71.72 -33.67
C LEU A 158 39.25 72.39 -34.73
N LYS A 159 37.95 72.09 -34.76
CA LYS A 159 36.99 72.74 -35.66
C LYS A 159 36.95 74.26 -35.43
N LYS A 160 36.86 74.70 -34.17
CA LYS A 160 36.93 76.14 -33.83
C LYS A 160 38.25 76.78 -34.30
N LYS A 161 39.39 76.10 -34.11
CA LYS A 161 40.69 76.61 -34.58
C LYS A 161 40.73 76.73 -36.11
N LEU A 162 40.17 75.74 -36.83
CA LEU A 162 40.06 75.77 -38.28
C LEU A 162 39.19 76.96 -38.74
N ASP A 163 38.03 77.16 -38.13
CA ASP A 163 37.13 78.28 -38.45
C ASP A 163 37.82 79.65 -38.25
N VAL A 164 38.66 79.79 -37.21
CA VAL A 164 39.48 81.01 -36.99
C VAL A 164 40.49 81.21 -38.11
N VAL A 165 41.27 80.16 -38.44
CA VAL A 165 42.31 80.23 -39.48
C VAL A 165 41.70 80.48 -40.86
N GLU A 166 40.56 79.87 -41.19
CA GLU A 166 39.82 80.14 -42.42
C GLU A 166 39.32 81.59 -42.49
N GLY A 167 38.85 82.13 -41.36
CA GLY A 167 38.47 83.53 -41.23
C GLY A 167 39.63 84.50 -41.46
N GLU A 168 40.81 84.19 -40.93
CA GLU A 168 42.04 84.98 -41.15
C GLU A 168 42.52 84.92 -42.60
N LEU A 169 42.58 83.72 -43.20
CA LEU A 169 42.91 83.54 -44.62
C LEU A 169 41.96 84.31 -45.54
N SER A 170 40.66 84.30 -45.21
CA SER A 170 39.64 85.03 -45.96
C SER A 170 39.83 86.55 -45.91
N LYS A 171 40.38 87.08 -44.81
CA LYS A 171 40.73 88.50 -44.68
C LYS A 171 41.96 88.84 -45.52
N CYS A 172 43.03 88.04 -45.42
CA CYS A 172 44.25 88.24 -46.23
C CYS A 172 44.02 88.09 -47.74
N ARG A 173 42.97 87.38 -48.19
CA ARG A 173 42.60 87.25 -49.61
C ARG A 173 41.80 88.43 -50.18
N LYS A 174 41.27 89.30 -49.30
CA LYS A 174 40.44 90.46 -49.67
C LYS A 174 41.20 91.79 -49.63
N GLU A 175 42.40 91.80 -49.07
CA GLU A 175 43.43 92.86 -49.22
C GLU A 175 44.25 92.62 -50.49
#